data_AF-A0A7K1DS09-F1
#
_entry.id   AF-A0A7K1DS09-F1
#
_cell.length_a   1.000
_cell.length_b   1.000
_cell.length_c   1.000
_cell.angle_alpha   90.00
_cell.angle_beta   90.00
_cell.angle_gamma   90.00
#
_symmetry.space_group_name_H-M   'P 1'
#
loop_
_entity.id
_entity.type
_entity.pdbx_description
1 polymer ?
#
loop_
_entity_poly.entity_id
_entity_poly.type
_entity_poly.pdbx_seq_one_letter_code
_entity_poly.pdbx_strand_id
1 'polypeptide(L)'
;MHEGSRKAIVAALFANLGIALSKVVGAVITGSAGLAAEAVHSFADTGNQGLLMLGAKRSLRGRDDEHPFGHERERYFWAFVVALVLFSMGGLFAIYEGVSKLRHPHETSNIAVAL
;
A
#
# COMPACT_ATOMS: atom_id res chain seq x y z
N MET A 1 -8.03 -0.28 -23.99
CA MET A 1 -7.33 -1.03 -22.93
C MET A 1 -6.97 -2.39 -23.50
N HIS A 2 -5.72 -2.63 -23.90
CA HIS A 2 -5.31 -3.91 -24.50
C HIS A 2 -5.42 -5.03 -23.46
N GLU A 3 -5.97 -6.18 -23.87
CA GLU A 3 -6.26 -7.35 -23.03
C GLU A 3 -5.06 -7.82 -22.18
N GLY A 4 -3.83 -7.58 -22.66
CA GLY A 4 -2.59 -7.86 -21.94
C GLY A 4 -2.39 -7.02 -20.66
N SER A 5 -2.85 -5.76 -20.64
CA SER A 5 -2.68 -4.87 -19.48
C SER A 5 -3.52 -5.32 -18.29
N ARG A 6 -4.75 -5.79 -18.50
CA ARG A 6 -5.61 -6.25 -17.41
C ARG A 6 -5.11 -7.56 -16.78
N LYS A 7 -4.63 -8.50 -17.60
CA LYS A 7 -4.00 -9.74 -17.11
C LYS A 7 -2.73 -9.45 -16.31
N ALA A 8 -1.89 -8.52 -16.78
CA ALA A 8 -0.69 -8.11 -16.07
C ALA A 8 -1.00 -7.47 -14.70
N ILE A 9 -2.00 -6.59 -14.61
CA ILE A 9 -2.42 -5.97 -13.34
C ILE A 9 -2.92 -7.03 -12.35
N VAL A 10 -3.75 -7.97 -12.82
CA VAL A 10 -4.27 -9.04 -11.97
C VAL A 10 -3.14 -9.98 -11.50
N ALA A 11 -2.21 -10.34 -12.37
CA ALA A 11 -1.05 -11.15 -12.02
C ALA A 11 -0.16 -10.44 -10.99
N ALA A 12 0.11 -9.15 -11.17
CA ALA A 12 0.87 -8.33 -10.23
C ALA A 12 0.18 -8.26 -8.85
N LEU A 13 -1.14 -8.14 -8.82
CA LEU A 13 -1.90 -8.11 -7.57
C LEU A 13 -1.79 -9.43 -6.81
N PHE A 14 -1.95 -10.58 -7.49
CA PHE A 14 -1.78 -11.88 -6.85
C PHE A 14 -0.34 -12.15 -6.41
N ALA A 15 0.65 -11.70 -7.19
CA ALA A 15 2.06 -11.82 -6.83
C ALA A 15 2.37 -11.00 -5.56
N ASN A 16 1.92 -9.75 -5.49
CA ASN A 16 2.10 -8.89 -4.32
C ASN A 16 1.40 -9.47 -3.08
N LEU A 17 0.20 -10.02 -3.24
CA LEU A 17 -0.52 -10.68 -2.16
C LEU A 17 0.23 -11.91 -1.64
N GLY A 18 0.77 -12.74 -2.55
CA GLY A 18 1.59 -13.91 -2.20
C GLY A 18 2.87 -13.53 -1.45
N ILE A 19 3.54 -12.46 -1.86
CA ILE A 19 4.71 -11.91 -1.17
C ILE A 19 4.32 -11.42 0.23
N ALA A 20 3.23 -10.66 0.35
CA ALA A 20 2.74 -10.17 1.64
C ALA A 20 2.44 -11.32 2.62
N LEU A 21 1.72 -12.36 2.16
CA LEU A 21 1.44 -13.57 2.95
C LEU A 21 2.72 -14.29 3.38
N SER A 22 3.68 -14.43 2.48
CA SER A 22 4.97 -15.08 2.79
C SER A 22 5.73 -14.31 3.87
N LYS A 23 5.73 -12.97 3.81
CA LYS A 23 6.34 -12.12 4.85
C LYS A 23 5.64 -12.24 6.20
N VAL A 24 4.30 -12.31 6.23
CA VAL A 24 3.54 -12.55 7.47
C VAL A 24 3.92 -13.88 8.09
N VAL A 25 3.90 -14.96 7.30
CA VAL A 25 4.27 -16.30 7.78
C VAL A 25 5.71 -16.29 8.30
N GLY A 26 6.63 -15.69 7.55
CA GLY A 26 8.02 -15.52 7.99
C GLY A 26 8.13 -14.73 9.29
N ALA A 27 7.38 -13.64 9.46
CA ALA A 27 7.40 -12.81 10.66
C ALA A 27 6.88 -13.58 11.88
N VAL A 28 5.82 -14.38 11.72
CA VAL A 28 5.26 -15.21 12.79
C VAL A 28 6.23 -16.32 13.20
N ILE A 29 6.87 -16.98 12.22
CA ILE A 29 7.85 -18.06 12.51
C ILE A 29 9.11 -17.51 13.17
N THR A 30 9.61 -16.37 12.69
CA THR A 30 10.89 -15.79 13.17
C THR A 30 10.75 -14.90 14.39
N GLY A 31 9.54 -14.41 14.70
CA GLY A 31 9.31 -13.37 15.71
C GLY A 31 9.99 -12.04 15.37
N SER A 32 10.41 -11.83 14.11
CA SER A 32 11.19 -10.65 13.70
C SER A 32 10.30 -9.41 13.59
N ALA A 33 10.61 -8.39 14.40
CA ALA A 33 9.97 -7.08 14.33
C ALA A 33 10.21 -6.39 12.97
N GLY A 34 11.38 -6.59 12.34
CA GLY A 34 11.70 -6.04 11.02
C GLY A 34 10.85 -6.68 9.92
N LEU A 35 10.74 -8.02 9.94
CA LEU A 35 9.92 -8.74 8.95
C LEU A 35 8.43 -8.47 9.14
N ALA A 36 7.98 -8.26 10.38
CA ALA A 36 6.62 -7.80 10.68
C ALA A 36 6.36 -6.39 10.13
N ALA A 37 7.31 -5.45 10.25
CA ALA A 37 7.19 -4.12 9.68
C ALA A 37 7.10 -4.16 8.14
N GLU A 38 7.89 -5.01 7.49
CA GLU A 38 7.79 -5.22 6.05
C GLU A 38 6.46 -5.84 5.62
N ALA A 39 5.93 -6.78 6.41
CA ALA A 39 4.63 -7.39 6.13
C ALA A 39 3.50 -6.34 6.18
N VAL A 40 3.49 -5.47 7.19
CA VAL A 40 2.55 -4.34 7.30
C VAL A 40 2.68 -3.39 6.10
N HIS A 41 3.91 -3.10 5.67
CA HIS A 41 4.15 -2.28 4.49
C HIS A 41 3.57 -2.91 3.21
N SER A 42 3.79 -4.21 2.98
CA SER A 42 3.23 -4.92 1.84
C SER A 42 1.69 -4.96 1.83
N PHE A 43 1.04 -5.02 2.99
CA PHE A 43 -0.42 -4.85 3.08
C PHE A 43 -0.88 -3.44 2.71
N ALA A 44 -0.20 -2.42 3.20
CA ALA A 44 -0.51 -1.03 2.88
C ALA A 44 -0.38 -0.77 1.36
N ASP A 45 0.67 -1.29 0.73
CA ASP A 45 0.87 -1.16 -0.73
C ASP A 45 -0.23 -1.89 -1.52
N THR A 46 -0.60 -3.09 -1.09
CA THR A 46 -1.73 -3.85 -1.69
C THR A 46 -3.05 -3.07 -1.59
N GLY A 47 -3.33 -2.46 -0.44
CA GLY A 47 -4.50 -1.61 -0.24
C GLY A 47 -4.53 -0.41 -1.19
N ASN A 48 -3.38 0.26 -1.36
CA ASN A 48 -3.26 1.40 -2.27
C ASN A 48 -3.44 1.00 -3.73
N GLN A 49 -2.87 -0.13 -4.16
CA GLN A 49 -3.10 -0.66 -5.49
C GLN A 49 -4.59 -0.93 -5.73
N GLY A 50 -5.30 -1.46 -4.73
CA GLY A 50 -6.75 -1.64 -4.76
C GLY A 50 -7.51 -0.32 -4.98
N LEU A 51 -7.16 0.74 -4.25
CA LEU A 51 -7.75 2.07 -4.39
C LEU A 51 -7.48 2.69 -5.77
N LEU A 52 -6.26 2.56 -6.29
CA LEU A 52 -5.92 3.02 -7.65
C LEU A 52 -6.69 2.25 -8.72
N MET A 53 -6.84 0.94 -8.56
CA MET A 53 -7.65 0.11 -9.46
C MET A 53 -9.13 0.48 -9.41
N LEU A 54 -9.66 0.76 -8.23
CA LEU A 54 -11.03 1.25 -8.06
C LEU A 54 -11.21 2.58 -8.79
N GLY A 55 -10.27 3.51 -8.61
CA GLY A 55 -10.31 4.80 -9.28
C GLY A 55 -10.17 4.71 -10.79
N ALA A 56 -9.31 3.83 -11.30
CA ALA A 56 -9.20 3.55 -12.73
C ALA A 56 -10.48 2.92 -13.29
N LYS A 57 -11.13 2.02 -12.54
CA LYS A 57 -12.41 1.42 -12.96
C LYS A 57 -13.53 2.45 -12.99
N ARG A 58 -13.59 3.32 -11.98
CA ARG A 58 -14.57 4.40 -11.89
C ARG A 58 -14.36 5.45 -12.98
N SER A 59 -13.10 5.79 -13.28
CA SER A 59 -12.79 6.79 -14.30
C SER A 59 -13.17 6.39 -15.73
N LEU A 60 -13.40 5.09 -15.96
CA LEU A 60 -13.89 4.57 -17.25
C LEU A 60 -15.42 4.65 -17.38
N ARG A 61 -16.15 5.13 -16.36
CA ARG A 61 -17.59 5.36 -16.49
C ARG A 61 -17.85 6.50 -17.47
N GLY A 62 -18.83 6.26 -18.35
CA GLY A 62 -19.33 7.25 -19.30
C GLY A 62 -20.06 8.40 -18.61
N ARG A 63 -20.56 9.34 -19.42
CA ARG A 63 -21.29 10.53 -18.95
C ARG A 63 -22.61 10.10 -18.29
N ASP A 64 -22.96 10.76 -17.19
CA ASP A 64 -24.28 10.68 -16.56
C ASP A 64 -24.80 12.10 -16.26
N ASP A 65 -26.03 12.19 -15.75
CA ASP A 65 -26.69 13.48 -15.49
C ASP A 65 -25.95 14.31 -14.43
N GLU A 66 -25.25 13.66 -13.48
CA GLU A 66 -24.43 14.32 -12.47
C GLU A 66 -23.04 14.71 -13.00
N HIS A 67 -22.50 13.97 -13.97
CA HIS A 67 -21.19 14.17 -14.57
C HIS A 67 -21.31 14.29 -16.10
N PRO A 68 -21.76 15.45 -16.59
CA PRO A 68 -21.92 15.68 -18.02
C PRO A 68 -20.60 15.51 -18.76
N PHE A 69 -19.45 15.74 -18.14
CA PHE A 69 -18.14 15.59 -18.81
C PHE A 69 -17.53 14.18 -18.66
N GLY A 70 -18.22 13.24 -18.01
CA GLY A 70 -17.72 11.89 -17.73
C GLY A 70 -16.85 11.82 -16.47
N HIS A 71 -16.46 10.59 -16.10
CA HIS A 71 -15.80 10.28 -14.83
C HIS A 71 -14.28 10.25 -14.90
N GLU A 72 -13.66 10.62 -16.01
CA GLU A 72 -12.22 10.48 -16.23
C GLU A 72 -11.36 11.09 -15.10
N ARG A 73 -11.87 12.18 -14.49
CA ARG A 73 -11.22 12.87 -13.38
C ARG A 73 -11.22 12.11 -12.05
N GLU A 74 -12.08 11.10 -11.88
CA GLU A 74 -12.11 10.26 -10.68
C GLU A 74 -10.75 9.61 -10.41
N ARG A 75 -9.97 9.28 -11.45
CA ARG A 75 -8.63 8.72 -11.29
C ARG A 75 -7.72 9.61 -10.44
N TYR A 76 -7.78 10.94 -10.64
CA TYR A 76 -6.98 11.89 -9.87
C TYR A 76 -7.45 12.00 -8.42
N PHE A 77 -8.76 11.94 -8.20
CA PHE A 77 -9.33 11.90 -6.86
C PHE A 77 -8.84 10.69 -6.08
N TRP A 78 -8.91 9.49 -6.67
CA TRP A 78 -8.43 8.28 -6.00
C TRP A 78 -6.91 8.26 -5.80
N ALA A 79 -6.13 8.83 -6.73
CA ALA A 79 -4.69 9.02 -6.54
C ALA A 79 -4.39 9.96 -5.36
N PHE A 80 -5.17 11.04 -5.22
CA PHE A 80 -5.06 11.96 -4.08
C PHE A 80 -5.43 11.28 -2.75
N VAL A 81 -6.49 10.46 -2.72
CA VAL A 81 -6.86 9.67 -1.53
C VAL A 81 -5.71 8.74 -1.13
N VAL A 82 -5.10 8.04 -2.08
CA VAL A 82 -3.94 7.17 -1.82
C VAL A 82 -2.76 7.97 -1.24
N ALA A 83 -2.47 9.14 -1.80
CA ALA A 83 -1.43 10.03 -1.28
C ALA A 83 -1.71 10.46 0.17
N LEU A 84 -2.95 10.81 0.51
CA LEU A 84 -3.35 11.15 1.87
C LEU A 84 -3.19 9.97 2.83
N VAL A 85 -3.60 8.75 2.42
CA VAL A 85 -3.47 7.54 3.24
C VAL A 85 -2.00 7.24 3.52
N LEU A 86 -1.16 7.22 2.49
CA LEU A 86 0.27 6.96 2.63
C LEU A 86 0.96 8.02 3.48
N PHE A 87 0.68 9.30 3.22
CA PHE A 87 1.29 10.39 3.96
C PHE A 87 0.86 10.37 5.43
N SER A 88 -0.42 10.17 5.71
CA SER A 88 -0.93 10.19 7.08
C SER A 88 -0.48 8.95 7.84
N MET A 89 -0.72 7.76 7.31
CA MET A 89 -0.40 6.51 7.99
C MET A 89 1.12 6.32 8.11
N GLY A 90 1.86 6.53 7.02
CA GLY A 90 3.31 6.44 7.01
C GLY A 90 3.98 7.56 7.80
N GLY A 91 3.52 8.80 7.65
CA GLY A 91 4.09 9.97 8.34
C GLY A 91 3.82 9.94 9.85
N LEU A 92 2.60 9.67 10.28
CA LEU A 92 2.28 9.56 11.72
C LEU A 92 3.02 8.39 12.36
N PHE A 93 3.08 7.24 11.68
CA PHE A 93 3.83 6.09 12.18
C PHE A 93 5.34 6.40 12.30
N ALA A 94 5.93 7.04 11.29
CA ALA A 94 7.34 7.43 11.33
C ALA A 94 7.65 8.44 12.45
N ILE A 95 6.76 9.42 12.66
CA ILE A 95 6.89 10.38 13.77
C ILE A 95 6.77 9.67 15.11
N TYR A 96 5.77 8.80 15.27
CA TYR A 96 5.56 8.02 16.49
C TYR A 96 6.79 7.17 16.82
N GLU A 97 7.27 6.40 15.84
CA GLU A 97 8.44 5.53 15.98
C GLU A 97 9.71 6.35 16.29
N GLY A 98 9.87 7.49 15.61
CA GLY A 98 10.98 8.41 15.83
C GLY A 98 10.98 9.00 17.24
N VAL A 99 9.84 9.50 17.71
CA VAL A 99 9.69 10.04 19.08
C VAL A 99 9.86 8.93 20.13
N SER A 100 9.33 7.74 19.87
CA SER A 100 9.46 6.57 20.75
C SER A 100 10.93 6.20 20.95
N LYS A 101 11.70 6.10 19.85
CA LYS A 101 13.14 5.78 19.87
C LYS A 101 13.99 6.86 20.54
N LEU A 102 13.61 8.13 20.40
CA LEU A 102 14.29 9.24 21.10
C LEU A 102 14.03 9.21 22.61
N ARG A 103 12.85 8.78 23.05
CA ARG A 103 12.47 8.72 24.48
C ARG A 103 12.95 7.46 25.18
N HIS A 104 13.00 6.33 24.47
CA HIS A 104 13.50 5.06 24.98
C HIS A 104 14.56 4.52 24.02
N PRO A 105 15.84 4.91 24.20
CA PRO A 105 16.93 4.38 23.41
C PRO A 105 17.09 2.90 23.75
N HIS A 106 16.59 2.03 22.89
CA HIS A 106 16.88 0.60 22.93
C HIS A 106 17.88 0.30 21.82
N GLU A 107 18.98 -0.38 22.15
CA GLU A 107 19.92 -0.82 21.13
C GLU A 107 19.22 -1.74 20.13
N THR A 108 19.36 -1.43 18.84
CA THR A 108 18.87 -2.29 17.76
C THR A 108 19.60 -3.63 17.82
N SER A 109 18.94 -4.64 18.38
CA SER A 109 19.54 -5.94 18.72
C SER A 109 20.08 -6.73 17.52
N ASN A 110 19.79 -6.37 16.26
CA ASN A 110 20.39 -6.99 15.09
C ASN A 110 20.31 -6.10 13.85
N ILE A 111 21.39 -5.39 13.55
CA ILE A 111 21.55 -4.57 12.32
C ILE A 111 21.46 -5.45 11.06
N ALA A 112 21.85 -6.73 11.14
CA ALA A 112 21.85 -7.65 10.00
C ALA A 112 20.45 -8.08 9.49
N VAL A 113 19.40 -7.87 10.28
CA VAL A 113 18.00 -8.19 9.90
C VAL A 113 17.21 -6.90 9.60
N ALA A 114 17.81 -5.74 9.83
CA ALA A 114 17.19 -4.43 9.63
C ALA A 114 17.48 -3.82 8.24
N LEU A 115 18.18 -4.56 7.37
CA LEU A 115 18.51 -4.20 5.98
C LEU A 115 17.84 -5.16 5.00
#